data_AF-A0A949DUU3-F1
#
_entry.id   AF-A0A949DUU3-F1
#
_cell.length_a   1.000
_cell.length_b   1.000
_cell.length_c   1.000
_cell.angle_alpha   90.00
_cell.angle_beta   90.00
_cell.angle_gamma   90.00
#
_symmetry.space_group_name_H-M   'P 1'
#
loop_
_entity.id
_entity.type
_entity.pdbx_description
1 polymer ?
#
loop_
_entity_poly.entity_id
_entity_poly.type
_entity_poly.pdbx_seq_one_letter_code
_entity_poly.pdbx_strand_id
1 'polypeptide(L)'
;MKHIVLNLQKGRLETIDVDFTDENTTWFKRCRSSADIEMITDYNNKDLLIKEYGCSYPVRIYNTSRAAIGNKKKQALKMLKQALRE
;
A
#
# COMPACT_ATOMS: atom_id res chain seq x y z
N MET A 1 -13.18 -8.43 1.57
CA MET A 1 -13.34 -8.18 3.03
C MET A 1 -13.28 -6.68 3.29
N LYS A 2 -13.91 -6.16 4.35
CA LYS A 2 -13.86 -4.72 4.65
C LYS A 2 -12.58 -4.34 5.39
N HIS A 3 -11.84 -3.37 4.86
CA HIS A 3 -10.61 -2.84 5.47
C HIS A 3 -10.62 -1.32 5.51
N ILE A 4 -9.99 -0.76 6.55
CA ILE A 4 -9.76 0.69 6.66
C ILE A 4 -8.43 1.02 6.00
N VAL A 5 -8.43 2.01 5.12
CA VAL A 5 -7.22 2.54 4.46
C VAL A 5 -7.13 4.04 4.65
N LEU A 6 -5.90 4.56 4.70
CA LEU A 6 -5.65 5.99 4.65
C LEU A 6 -5.71 6.47 3.20
N ASN A 7 -6.69 7.32 2.90
CA ASN A 7 -6.80 8.00 1.62
C ASN A 7 -6.16 9.39 1.74
N LEU A 8 -4.90 9.50 1.30
CA LEU A 8 -4.15 10.76 1.33
C LEU A 8 -4.78 11.83 0.44
N GLN A 9 -5.26 11.46 -0.77
CA GLN A 9 -5.87 12.41 -1.70
C GLN A 9 -7.16 13.06 -1.14
N LYS A 10 -7.87 12.38 -0.24
CA LYS A 10 -9.05 12.92 0.44
C LYS A 10 -8.79 13.36 1.89
N GLY A 11 -7.55 13.21 2.38
CA GLY A 11 -7.17 13.52 3.75
C GLY A 11 -7.95 12.77 4.85
N ARG A 12 -8.44 11.55 4.56
CA ARG A 12 -9.28 10.80 5.52
C ARG A 12 -9.10 9.28 5.45
N LEU A 13 -9.49 8.59 6.52
CA LEU A 13 -9.66 7.14 6.50
C LEU A 13 -10.92 6.76 5.71
N GLU A 14 -10.85 5.70 4.92
CA GLU A 14 -11.98 5.14 4.18
C GLU A 14 -12.08 3.63 4.39
N THR A 15 -13.31 3.11 4.45
CA THR A 15 -13.56 1.68 4.39
C THR A 15 -13.66 1.25 2.93
N ILE A 16 -12.84 0.29 2.53
CA ILE A 16 -12.87 -0.33 1.20
C ILE A 16 -13.19 -1.81 1.32
N ASP A 17 -13.69 -2.40 0.23
CA ASP A 17 -13.82 -3.86 0.11
C ASP A 17 -12.67 -4.39 -0.73
N VAL A 18 -11.78 -5.15 -0.09
CA VAL A 18 -10.62 -5.78 -0.74
C VAL A 18 -10.31 -7.10 -0.04
N ASP A 19 -9.93 -8.11 -0.82
CA ASP A 19 -9.34 -9.33 -0.28
C ASP A 19 -7.85 -9.33 -0.60
N PHE A 20 -7.01 -9.51 0.41
CA PHE A 20 -5.57 -9.65 0.23
C PHE A 20 -5.24 -11.10 -0.15
N THR A 21 -4.88 -11.33 -1.41
CA THR A 21 -4.72 -12.68 -2.01
C THR A 21 -3.41 -12.77 -2.78
N ASP A 22 -2.83 -13.97 -2.86
CA ASP A 22 -1.52 -14.27 -3.52
C ASP A 22 -1.44 -13.72 -4.96
N GLU A 23 -2.57 -13.57 -5.63
CA GLU A 23 -2.68 -13.01 -6.97
C GLU A 23 -2.50 -11.48 -7.00
N ASN A 24 -3.09 -10.76 -6.04
CA ASN A 24 -3.17 -9.29 -6.07
C ASN A 24 -2.20 -8.58 -5.10
N THR A 25 -1.53 -9.34 -4.24
CA THR A 25 -0.69 -8.79 -3.18
C THR A 25 0.72 -9.35 -3.26
N THR A 26 1.69 -8.58 -2.77
CA THR A 26 3.07 -9.03 -2.60
C THR A 26 3.47 -8.78 -1.15
N TRP A 27 3.72 -9.85 -0.38
CA TRP A 27 4.14 -9.80 1.02
C TRP A 27 5.65 -9.83 1.16
N PHE A 28 6.19 -8.88 1.93
CA PHE A 28 7.59 -8.78 2.24
C PHE A 28 7.86 -9.35 3.65
N LYS A 29 8.30 -10.61 3.71
CA LYS A 29 8.52 -11.33 4.98
C LYS A 29 9.70 -10.80 5.83
N ARG A 30 10.59 -9.99 5.27
CA ARG A 30 11.78 -9.45 5.95
C ARG A 30 11.57 -7.97 6.31
N CYS A 31 10.82 -7.73 7.38
CA CYS A 31 10.64 -6.40 7.97
C CYS A 31 11.35 -6.36 9.33
N ARG A 32 12.28 -5.41 9.48
CA ARG A 32 13.10 -5.22 10.68
C ARG A 32 12.83 -3.88 11.36
N SER A 33 12.17 -2.95 10.67
CA SER A 33 11.85 -1.61 11.14
C SER A 33 10.39 -1.28 10.85
N SER A 34 9.80 -0.35 11.62
CA SER A 34 8.42 0.11 11.40
C SER A 34 8.23 0.84 10.06
N ALA A 35 9.30 1.37 9.47
CA ALA A 35 9.27 2.01 8.15
C ALA A 35 9.46 0.99 6.99
N ASP A 36 9.54 -0.31 7.28
CA ASP A 36 9.60 -1.32 6.24
C ASP A 36 8.22 -1.56 5.63
N ILE A 37 8.13 -1.67 4.30
CA ILE A 37 6.88 -2.09 3.66
C ILE A 37 6.67 -3.58 3.94
N GLU A 38 5.54 -3.91 4.55
CA GLU A 38 5.06 -5.27 4.83
C GLU A 38 4.38 -5.87 3.61
N MET A 39 3.52 -5.12 2.93
CA MET A 39 2.85 -5.57 1.72
C MET A 39 2.48 -4.44 0.78
N ILE A 40 2.35 -4.80 -0.50
CA ILE A 40 1.75 -3.97 -1.53
C ILE A 40 0.62 -4.75 -2.21
N THR A 41 -0.50 -4.09 -2.51
CA THR A 41 -1.70 -4.74 -3.05
C THR A 41 -2.29 -3.90 -4.17
N ASP A 42 -2.57 -4.54 -5.31
CA ASP A 42 -3.34 -3.91 -6.39
C ASP A 42 -4.81 -3.78 -5.97
N TYR A 43 -5.36 -2.58 -6.14
CA TYR A 43 -6.74 -2.26 -5.80
C TYR A 43 -7.41 -1.51 -6.95
N ASN A 44 -8.68 -1.84 -7.26
CA ASN A 44 -9.48 -1.16 -8.29
C ASN A 44 -8.79 -0.96 -9.66
N ASN A 45 -7.95 -1.91 -10.08
CA ASN A 45 -7.20 -1.93 -11.36
C ASN A 45 -6.19 -0.78 -11.58
N LYS A 46 -6.16 0.24 -10.74
CA LYS A 46 -5.35 1.46 -10.94
C LYS A 46 -4.78 2.05 -9.66
N ASP A 47 -5.08 1.49 -8.51
CA ASP A 47 -4.57 1.98 -7.23
C ASP A 47 -3.69 0.93 -6.57
N LEU A 48 -2.76 1.40 -5.76
CA LEU A 48 -1.86 0.57 -4.98
C LEU A 48 -2.09 0.86 -3.50
N LEU A 49 -2.34 -0.17 -2.72
CA LEU A 49 -2.29 -0.10 -1.28
C LEU A 49 -0.88 -0.44 -0.83
N ILE A 50 -0.29 0.41 0.01
CA ILE A 50 1.03 0.19 0.59
C ILE A 50 0.87 0.11 2.10
N LYS A 51 1.27 -0.99 2.71
CA LYS A 51 1.23 -1.16 4.17
C LYS A 51 2.65 -1.21 4.74
N GLU A 52 2.94 -0.30 5.66
CA GLU A 52 4.14 -0.35 6.49
C GLU A 52 4.00 -1.38 7.60
N TYR A 53 5.13 -1.97 7.99
CA TYR A 53 5.22 -2.97 9.03
C TYR A 53 4.90 -2.36 10.40
N GLY A 54 3.93 -2.95 11.10
CA GLY A 54 3.45 -2.41 12.38
C GLY A 54 2.53 -1.20 12.26
N CYS A 55 2.18 -0.77 11.05
CA CYS A 55 1.16 0.26 10.84
C CYS A 55 -0.24 -0.36 10.73
N SER A 56 -1.23 0.28 11.36
CA SER A 56 -2.61 -0.23 11.43
C SER A 56 -3.35 -0.19 10.10
N TYR A 57 -3.02 0.75 9.20
CA TYR A 57 -3.79 0.99 7.97
C TYR A 57 -2.87 1.07 6.75
N PRO A 58 -3.17 0.35 5.66
CA PRO A 58 -2.54 0.61 4.37
C PRO A 58 -2.85 2.02 3.88
N VAL A 59 -1.91 2.61 3.16
CA VAL A 59 -2.07 3.89 2.48
C VAL A 59 -2.47 3.64 1.02
N ARG A 60 -3.51 4.31 0.55
CA ARG A 60 -3.97 4.24 -0.84
C ARG A 60 -3.21 5.25 -1.69
N ILE A 61 -2.52 4.75 -2.69
CA ILE A 61 -1.83 5.54 -3.72
C ILE A 61 -2.56 5.35 -5.04
N TYR A 62 -2.96 6.46 -5.66
CA TYR A 62 -3.71 6.45 -6.91
C TYR A 62 -2.82 6.27 -8.14
N ASN A 63 -3.41 5.78 -9.23
CA ASN A 63 -2.82 5.71 -10.57
C ASN A 63 -1.49 4.93 -10.65
N THR A 64 -1.38 3.84 -9.90
CA THR A 64 -0.22 2.95 -9.93
C THR A 64 -0.61 1.52 -9.57
N SER A 65 0.30 0.58 -9.77
CA SER A 65 0.13 -0.84 -9.48
C SER A 65 1.46 -1.44 -9.02
N ARG A 66 1.40 -2.65 -8.44
CA ARG A 66 2.59 -3.41 -8.08
C ARG A 66 3.48 -3.65 -9.30
N ALA A 67 2.88 -3.96 -10.45
CA ALA A 67 3.60 -4.17 -11.70
C ALA A 67 4.31 -2.90 -12.17
N ALA A 68 3.68 -1.74 -12.08
CA ALA A 68 4.28 -0.45 -12.45
C ALA A 68 5.54 -0.13 -11.64
N ILE A 69 5.60 -0.56 -10.38
CA ILE A 69 6.77 -0.40 -9.51
C ILE A 69 7.70 -1.61 -9.49
N GLY A 70 7.46 -2.59 -10.37
CA GLY A 70 8.25 -3.81 -10.52
C GLY A 70 8.22 -4.73 -9.29
N ASN A 71 7.16 -4.69 -8.49
CA ASN A 71 7.03 -5.42 -7.22
C ASN A 71 8.15 -5.11 -6.20
N LYS A 72 8.78 -3.94 -6.28
CA LYS A 72 9.96 -3.60 -5.46
C LYS A 72 9.58 -2.84 -4.20
N LYS A 73 9.91 -3.41 -3.04
CA LYS A 73 9.83 -2.78 -1.70
C LYS A 73 10.38 -1.35 -1.66
N LYS A 74 11.57 -1.14 -2.25
CA LYS A 74 12.25 0.19 -2.27
C LYS A 74 11.46 1.24 -3.06
N GLN A 75 10.79 0.85 -4.15
CA GLN A 75 9.98 1.76 -4.94
C GLN A 75 8.68 2.12 -4.21
N ALA A 76 8.02 1.13 -3.60
CA ALA A 76 6.85 1.36 -2.76
C ALA A 76 7.15 2.36 -1.62
N LEU A 77 8.27 2.17 -0.91
CA LEU A 77 8.69 3.10 0.15
C LEU A 77 8.95 4.52 -0.38
N LYS A 78 9.57 4.65 -1.57
CA LYS A 78 9.81 5.96 -2.19
C LYS A 78 8.50 6.67 -2.48
N MET A 79 7.52 5.96 -3.06
CA MET A 79 6.21 6.52 -3.39
C MET A 79 5.44 6.95 -2.14
N LEU A 80 5.43 6.10 -1.10
CA LEU A 80 4.79 6.42 0.17
C LEU A 80 5.36 7.70 0.78
N LYS A 81 6.69 7.82 0.83
CA LYS A 81 7.36 9.02 1.35
C LYS A 81 7.07 10.27 0.53
N GLN A 82 6.86 10.14 -0.77
CA GLN A 82 6.48 11.26 -1.62
C GLN A 82 5.04 11.69 -1.34
N ALA A 83 4.11 10.74 -1.25
CA ALA A 83 2.71 11.02 -0.97
C ALA A 83 2.46 11.61 0.43
N LEU A 84 3.32 11.32 1.41
CA LEU A 84 3.23 11.87 2.78
C LEU A 84 3.88 13.26 2.95
N ARG A 85 4.57 13.76 1.92
CA ARG A 85 5.19 15.10 1.93
C ARG A 85 4.35 16.16 1.23
N GLU A 86 3.34 15.72 0.49
CA GLU A 86 2.32 16.54 -0.17
C GLU A 86 1.17 16.83 0.80
#